data_AF-A0A7C1T8M9-F1
#
_entry.id   AF-A0A7C1T8M9-F1
#
_cell.length_a   1.000
_cell.length_b   1.000
_cell.length_c   1.000
_cell.angle_alpha   90.00
_cell.angle_beta   90.00
_cell.angle_gamma   90.00
#
_symmetry.space_group_name_H-M   'P 1'
#
loop_
_entity.id
_entity.type
_entity.pdbx_description
1 polymer ?
#
loop_
_entity_poly.entity_id
_entity_poly.type
_entity_poly.pdbx_seq_one_letter_code
_entity_poly.pdbx_strand_id
1 'polypeptide(L)'
;MKLPFRLPWASVRDRTSVPEEKALAPRPGTALALIAGEGEARWTGRNYAALAREGFMKNPVAHRCVRMVSEAAASIGLLAYQGAQERETHPALQLLARPNGAMTGADF
;
A
#
# COMPACT_ATOMS: atom_id res chain seq x y z
N MET A 1 -11.46 -24.27 14.70
CA MET A 1 -12.44 -23.15 14.70
C MET A 1 -12.16 -22.31 13.45
N LYS A 2 -12.99 -22.46 12.39
CA LYS A 2 -12.80 -21.82 11.08
C LYS A 2 -13.70 -20.59 11.01
N LEU A 3 -13.13 -19.38 10.81
CA LEU A 3 -13.90 -18.15 10.64
C LEU A 3 -14.34 -17.99 9.17
N PRO A 4 -15.64 -17.83 8.86
CA PRO A 4 -16.12 -17.67 7.49
C PRO A 4 -16.31 -16.18 7.17
N PHE A 5 -15.26 -15.46 6.80
CA PHE A 5 -15.40 -14.13 6.22
C PHE A 5 -15.53 -14.24 4.70
N ARG A 6 -16.76 -14.08 4.17
CA ARG A 6 -17.03 -13.91 2.74
C ARG A 6 -17.23 -12.42 2.44
N LEU A 7 -16.39 -11.85 1.59
CA LEU A 7 -16.51 -10.46 1.14
C LEU A 7 -17.55 -10.38 0.01
N PRO A 8 -18.65 -9.62 0.17
CA PRO A 8 -19.80 -9.63 -0.75
C PRO A 8 -19.56 -8.92 -2.10
N TRP A 9 -18.37 -8.35 -2.32
CA TRP A 9 -18.02 -7.61 -3.54
C TRP A 9 -16.97 -8.33 -4.41
N ALA A 10 -16.61 -9.57 -4.06
CA ALA A 10 -15.71 -10.40 -4.86
C ALA A 10 -16.44 -10.95 -6.11
N SER A 11 -16.89 -10.06 -6.99
CA SER A 11 -17.25 -10.41 -8.36
C SER A 11 -15.95 -10.48 -9.16
N VAL A 12 -15.51 -11.69 -9.47
CA VAL A 12 -14.36 -11.93 -10.35
C VAL A 12 -14.74 -11.43 -11.74
N ARG A 13 -14.17 -10.29 -12.16
CA ARG A 13 -14.19 -9.89 -13.57
C ARG A 13 -13.24 -10.83 -14.32
N ASP A 14 -13.76 -11.51 -15.33
CA ASP A 14 -12.95 -12.35 -16.22
C ASP A 14 -11.91 -11.46 -16.93
N ARG A 15 -10.64 -11.59 -16.55
CA ARG A 15 -9.53 -10.85 -17.17
C ARG A 15 -8.97 -11.75 -18.25
N THR A 16 -9.30 -11.47 -19.51
CA THR A 16 -8.60 -12.08 -20.65
C THR A 16 -7.11 -11.80 -20.52
N SER A 17 -6.30 -12.86 -20.36
CA SER A 17 -4.86 -12.74 -20.17
C SER A 17 -4.18 -12.39 -21.51
N VAL A 18 -3.60 -11.20 -21.60
CA VAL A 18 -2.65 -10.83 -22.65
C VAL A 18 -1.37 -11.65 -22.42
N PRO A 19 -0.78 -12.31 -23.43
CA PRO A 19 0.48 -13.02 -23.25
C PRO A 19 1.61 -12.01 -22.99
N GLU A 20 2.06 -11.92 -21.75
CA GLU A 20 3.24 -11.17 -21.37
C GLU A 20 4.46 -12.10 -21.47
N GLU A 21 5.28 -11.90 -22.51
CA GLU A 21 6.52 -12.64 -22.67
C GLU A 21 7.57 -12.08 -21.70
N LYS A 22 7.74 -12.76 -20.56
CA LYS A 22 8.69 -12.39 -19.52
C LYS A 22 10.12 -12.70 -19.99
N ALA A 23 11.03 -11.73 -19.83
CA ALA A 23 12.46 -11.82 -20.18
C ALA A 23 13.28 -12.79 -19.30
N LEU A 24 12.73 -13.96 -18.99
CA LEU A 24 13.35 -15.00 -18.16
C LEU A 24 13.47 -16.31 -18.96
N ALA A 25 14.07 -16.24 -20.15
CA ALA A 25 14.66 -17.43 -20.74
C ALA A 25 15.78 -17.92 -19.80
N PRO A 26 15.84 -19.22 -19.45
CA PRO A 26 16.75 -19.74 -18.44
C PRO A 26 18.20 -19.59 -18.91
N ARG A 27 18.99 -18.82 -18.16
CA ARG A 27 20.44 -18.70 -18.31
C ARG A 27 21.15 -19.72 -17.40
N PRO A 28 22.35 -20.19 -17.75
CA PRO A 28 23.13 -21.04 -16.85
C PRO A 28 23.34 -20.32 -15.50
N GLY A 29 22.86 -20.92 -14.41
CA GLY A 29 22.83 -20.35 -13.06
C GLY A 29 21.50 -20.52 -12.32
N THR A 30 20.40 -20.79 -13.03
CA THR A 30 19.06 -21.00 -12.44
C THR A 30 19.00 -22.16 -11.45
N ALA A 31 19.84 -23.18 -11.61
CA ALA A 31 19.90 -24.33 -10.69
C ALA A 31 20.39 -23.95 -9.28
N LEU A 32 21.24 -22.92 -9.16
CA LEU A 32 21.71 -22.45 -7.85
C LEU A 32 20.64 -21.64 -7.10
N ALA A 33 19.70 -21.04 -7.83
CA ALA A 33 18.59 -20.26 -7.28
C ALA A 33 17.45 -21.13 -6.72
N LEU A 34 17.42 -22.44 -7.04
CA LEU A 34 16.38 -23.37 -6.57
C LEU A 34 16.64 -23.94 -5.17
N ILE A 35 17.86 -23.78 -4.64
CA ILE A 35 18.28 -24.32 -3.33
C ILE A 35 18.18 -23.27 -2.21
N ALA A 36 18.09 -21.99 -2.55
CA ALA A 36 17.88 -20.91 -1.58
C ALA A 36 16.38 -20.71 -1.33
N GLY A 37 15.92 -21.17 -0.16
CA GLY A 37 14.51 -21.19 0.21
C GLY A 37 13.79 -19.83 0.20
N GLU A 38 12.46 -19.94 0.12
CA GLU A 38 11.46 -18.93 0.47
C GLU A 38 11.42 -17.64 -0.37
N GLY A 39 10.67 -17.71 -1.48
CA GLY A 39 9.75 -16.66 -1.95
C GLY A 39 10.19 -15.20 -1.85
N GLU A 40 11.23 -14.80 -2.58
CA GLU A 40 11.61 -13.39 -2.62
C GLU A 40 10.67 -12.61 -3.57
N ALA A 41 9.73 -11.85 -3.00
CA ALA A 41 8.95 -10.87 -3.75
C ALA A 41 9.85 -9.70 -4.18
N ARG A 42 10.42 -9.78 -5.39
CA ARG A 42 11.21 -8.70 -5.99
C ARG A 42 10.31 -7.67 -6.66
N TRP A 43 10.11 -6.52 -6.00
CA TRP A 43 9.71 -5.28 -6.66
C TRP A 43 10.74 -4.18 -6.36
N THR A 44 11.54 -3.90 -7.40
CA THR A 44 12.58 -2.87 -7.55
C THR A 44 13.94 -3.14 -6.87
N GLY A 45 14.99 -3.17 -7.69
CA GLY A 45 16.37 -3.01 -7.23
C GLY A 45 16.62 -1.54 -6.87
N ARG A 46 16.16 -1.11 -5.70
CA ARG A 46 16.50 0.19 -5.08
C ARG A 46 16.30 0.06 -3.58
N ASN A 47 17.39 0.17 -2.82
CA ASN A 47 17.35 0.06 -1.36
C ASN A 47 16.53 1.24 -0.78
N TYR A 48 15.24 1.02 -0.50
CA TYR A 48 14.35 2.05 0.03
C TYR A 48 14.78 2.61 1.37
N ALA A 49 15.40 1.79 2.22
CA ALA A 49 15.95 2.27 3.49
C ALA A 49 17.09 3.27 3.26
N ALA A 50 17.94 3.04 2.26
CA ALA A 50 18.97 4.00 1.86
C ALA A 50 18.36 5.28 1.25
N LEU A 51 17.32 5.15 0.43
CA LEU A 51 16.61 6.30 -0.13
C LEU A 51 15.93 7.16 0.94
N ALA A 52 15.33 6.55 1.97
CA ALA A 52 14.76 7.30 3.08
C ALA A 52 15.84 8.02 3.90
N ARG A 53 16.96 7.35 4.18
CA ARG A 53 18.07 7.96 4.94
C ARG A 53 18.73 9.12 4.19
N GLU A 54 19.14 8.90 2.94
CA GLU A 54 19.85 9.92 2.18
C GLU A 54 18.91 10.93 1.53
N GLY A 55 17.74 10.49 1.07
CA GLY A 55 16.79 11.30 0.33
C GLY A 55 15.77 12.05 1.18
N PHE A 56 15.47 11.62 2.41
CA PHE A 56 14.53 12.31 3.30
C PHE A 56 15.19 12.80 4.59
N MET A 57 15.88 11.93 5.34
CA MET A 57 16.43 12.30 6.65
C MET A 57 17.59 13.30 6.56
N LYS A 58 18.44 13.21 5.53
CA LYS A 58 19.62 14.07 5.34
C LYS A 58 19.42 15.21 4.33
N ASN A 59 18.24 15.33 3.72
CA ASN A 59 17.95 16.34 2.72
C ASN A 59 16.79 17.25 3.19
N PRO A 60 17.05 18.53 3.54
CA PRO A 60 16.01 19.41 4.09
C PRO A 60 14.92 19.76 3.08
N VAL A 61 15.23 19.84 1.78
CA VAL A 61 14.26 20.16 0.75
C VAL A 61 13.26 19.02 0.61
N ALA A 62 13.75 17.80 0.44
CA ALA A 62 12.90 16.62 0.34
C ALA A 62 12.09 16.38 1.62
N HIS A 63 12.69 16.58 2.80
CA HIS A 63 11.96 16.56 4.07
C HIS A 63 10.78 17.53 4.07
N ARG A 64 11.01 18.80 3.67
CA ARG A 64 9.95 19.81 3.66
C ARG A 64 8.86 19.48 2.64
N CYS A 65 9.23 19.02 1.44
CA CYS A 65 8.27 18.63 0.41
C CYS A 65 7.33 17.51 0.89
N VAL A 66 7.91 16.42 1.42
CA VAL A 66 7.13 15.29 1.93
C VAL A 66 6.23 15.75 3.08
N ARG A 67 6.78 16.49 4.05
CA ARG A 67 6.00 16.99 5.20
C ARG A 67 4.83 17.85 4.76
N MET A 68 5.04 18.77 3.82
CA MET A 68 3.99 19.65 3.31
C MET A 68 2.87 18.88 2.63
N VAL A 69 3.20 17.89 1.79
CA VAL A 69 2.21 17.06 1.11
C VAL A 69 1.44 16.20 2.11
N SER A 70 2.13 15.57 3.07
CA SER A 70 1.51 14.73 4.10
C SER A 70 0.57 15.54 5.01
N GLU A 71 1.00 16.70 5.51
CA GLU A 71 0.17 17.58 6.35
C GLU A 71 -1.05 18.10 5.56
N ALA A 72 -0.86 18.48 4.29
CA ALA A 72 -1.96 18.93 3.44
C ALA A 72 -2.98 17.81 3.20
N ALA A 73 -2.52 16.59 2.89
CA ALA A 73 -3.41 15.44 2.69
C ALA A 73 -4.19 15.09 3.98
N ALA A 74 -3.50 15.08 5.13
CA ALA A 74 -4.11 14.77 6.43
C ALA A 74 -5.13 15.83 6.88
N SER A 75 -5.03 17.06 6.39
CA SER A 75 -6.00 18.13 6.70
C SER A 75 -7.35 17.98 6.00
N ILE A 76 -7.46 17.09 5.01
CA ILE A 76 -8.67 16.91 4.21
C ILE A 76 -9.60 15.93 4.93
N GLY A 77 -10.81 16.39 5.27
CA GLY A 77 -11.85 15.54 5.85
C GLY A 77 -12.36 14.50 4.85
N LEU A 78 -12.44 13.24 5.29
CA LEU A 78 -13.03 12.16 4.51
C LEU A 78 -14.55 12.13 4.68
N LEU A 79 -15.27 11.93 3.58
CA LEU A 79 -16.72 11.79 3.55
C LEU A 79 -17.09 10.37 3.11
N ALA A 80 -18.14 9.81 3.71
CA ALA A 80 -18.63 8.49 3.36
C ALA A 80 -19.93 8.61 2.55
N TYR A 81 -19.97 7.93 1.40
CA TYR A 81 -21.15 7.91 0.53
C TYR A 81 -21.62 6.48 0.28
N GLN A 82 -22.94 6.33 0.16
CA GLN A 82 -23.59 5.14 -0.35
C GLN A 82 -24.45 5.55 -1.56
N GLY A 83 -23.93 5.31 -2.77
CA GLY A 83 -24.51 5.87 -3.99
C GLY A 83 -24.41 7.40 -3.97
N ALA A 84 -25.52 8.09 -4.16
CA ALA A 84 -25.60 9.56 -4.09
C ALA A 84 -25.87 10.10 -2.67
N GLN A 85 -26.05 9.24 -1.67
CA GLN A 85 -26.39 9.66 -0.30
C GLN A 85 -25.15 9.70 0.59
N GLU A 86 -24.92 10.84 1.23
CA GLU A 86 -23.89 11.00 2.26
C GLU A 86 -24.29 10.30 3.56
N ARG A 87 -23.31 9.69 4.23
CA ARG A 87 -23.45 8.94 5.48
C ARG A 87 -22.50 9.50 6.52
N GLU A 88 -22.85 10.63 7.09
CA GLU A 88 -22.03 11.34 8.10
C GLU A 88 -21.67 10.47 9.32
N THR A 89 -22.54 9.56 9.73
CA THR A 89 -22.36 8.71 10.93
C THR A 89 -21.78 7.32 10.63
N HIS A 90 -21.19 7.11 9.46
CA HIS A 90 -20.65 5.80 9.08
C HIS A 90 -19.53 5.36 10.04
N PRO A 91 -19.55 4.12 10.59
CA PRO A 91 -18.55 3.66 11.57
C PRO A 91 -17.09 3.74 11.11
N ALA A 92 -16.83 3.60 9.81
CA ALA A 92 -15.48 3.75 9.26
C ALA A 92 -14.93 5.18 9.41
N LEU A 93 -15.77 6.21 9.36
CA LEU A 93 -15.33 7.59 9.61
C LEU A 93 -14.89 7.76 11.06
N GLN A 94 -15.59 7.14 12.01
CA GLN A 94 -15.21 7.14 13.42
C GLN A 94 -13.89 6.40 13.65
N LEU A 95 -13.70 5.25 13.00
CA LEU A 95 -12.46 4.49 13.09
C LEU A 95 -11.27 5.25 12.49
N LEU A 96 -11.45 5.87 11.32
CA LEU A 96 -10.39 6.65 10.67
C LEU A 96 -10.06 7.92 11.45
N ALA A 97 -11.04 8.54 12.11
CA ALA A 97 -10.80 9.70 12.98
C ALA A 97 -9.97 9.34 14.23
N ARG A 98 -10.03 8.08 14.69
CA ARG A 98 -9.26 7.60 15.84
C ARG A 98 -8.90 6.10 15.68
N PRO A 99 -7.86 5.79 14.90
CA PRO A 99 -7.52 4.42 14.55
C PRO A 99 -6.96 3.61 15.73
N ASN A 100 -6.30 4.29 16.68
CA ASN A 100 -5.83 3.69 17.92
C ASN A 100 -5.83 4.73 19.07
N GLY A 101 -5.45 4.30 20.27
CA GLY A 101 -5.45 5.17 21.46
C GLY A 101 -4.40 6.28 21.46
N ALA A 102 -3.35 6.16 20.64
CA ALA A 102 -2.18 7.03 20.63
C ALA A 102 -2.11 7.98 19.43
N MET A 103 -2.96 7.79 18.41
CA MET A 103 -2.94 8.55 17.15
C MET A 103 -4.35 9.04 16.82
N THR A 104 -4.43 10.27 16.33
CA THR A 104 -5.64 10.82 15.71
C THR A 104 -5.68 10.48 14.22
N GLY A 105 -6.79 10.78 13.55
CA GLY A 105 -6.91 10.58 12.10
C GLY A 105 -5.95 11.43 11.27
N ALA A 106 -5.51 12.59 11.77
CA ALA A 106 -4.50 13.41 11.09
C ALA A 106 -3.07 12.87 11.30
N ASP A 107 -2.84 12.09 12.36
CA ASP A 107 -1.54 11.49 12.66
C ASP A 107 -1.34 10.12 11.98
N PHE A 108 -2.41 9.55 11.44
CA PHE A 108 -2.47 8.20 10.87
C PHE A 108 -2.15 8.19 9.37
#